data_AF-A0A7X6HQP3-F1
#
_entry.id   AF-A0A7X6HQP3-F1
#
_cell.length_a   1.000
_cell.length_b   1.000
_cell.length_c   1.000
_cell.angle_alpha   90.00
_cell.angle_beta   90.00
_cell.angle_gamma   90.00
#
_symmetry.space_group_name_H-M   'P 1'
#
loop_
_entity.id
_entity.type
_entity.pdbx_description
1 polymer ?
#
loop_
_entity_poly.entity_id
_entity_poly.type
_entity_poly.pdbx_seq_one_letter_code
_entity_poly.pdbx_strand_id
1 'polypeptide(L)'
;MLRNKFLLTLTIAISWMLVKIKFLQRIIPRKVLNKLPLGWTDEMYSTVLKSRGKKVYVDIPCQLQQPISYQPKTAVDPAYQLTEADIQFFYQNGYIGPFTIVAPEVAEGIKSHLVEMLETESTVYPYSQNAYVIEAKDRATSQDRIRSNYDTSYLAMNYRDRHLDDSQLLDLFKHPALTERCAQLLGPDLLLWRTQFFPKAPSEEGTPLHQASTYLLDNLKEPVVYPPNLNELFQLTCWIALTDATKENGCMVVVKGTNKQIAPLKISKPYDTQKSDDGSKRFGTAKIEVDLQVNSEDVMPIEMKAGQFFIFSERSLHGSLGNQTAEGRWAVNGRIVRPDTRLYTDKMLKEGHMYKVVGVKDICLDRWQTVPIRGEDRFGCNQRLKDVPAGESIEPVKV
;
A
#
# COMPACT_ATOMS: atom_id res chain seq x y z
N MET A 1 34.81 2.96 -16.10
CA MET A 1 34.03 2.67 -14.87
C MET A 1 34.09 3.78 -13.82
N LEU A 2 35.24 4.47 -13.62
CA LEU A 2 35.37 5.58 -12.65
C LEU A 2 34.54 6.84 -13.03
N ARG A 3 34.50 7.21 -14.32
CA ARG A 3 33.76 8.40 -14.81
C ARG A 3 32.27 8.36 -14.45
N ASN A 4 31.62 7.19 -14.57
CA ASN A 4 30.20 7.02 -14.21
C ASN A 4 29.95 7.10 -12.70
N LYS A 5 30.91 6.69 -11.86
CA LYS A 5 30.79 6.76 -10.40
C LYS A 5 30.93 8.20 -9.89
N PHE A 6 31.87 8.95 -10.47
CA PHE A 6 32.03 10.38 -10.18
C PHE A 6 30.80 11.17 -10.61
N LEU A 7 30.28 10.93 -11.81
CA LEU A 7 29.04 11.54 -12.31
C LEU A 7 27.85 11.26 -11.39
N LEU A 8 27.63 10.00 -10.98
CA LEU A 8 26.55 9.66 -10.05
C LEU A 8 26.69 10.41 -8.72
N THR A 9 27.88 10.42 -8.13
CA THR A 9 28.15 11.08 -6.84
C THR A 9 27.86 12.58 -6.94
N LEU A 10 28.34 13.22 -8.01
CA LEU A 10 28.10 14.63 -8.27
C LEU A 10 26.62 14.93 -8.50
N THR A 11 25.90 14.12 -9.28
CA THR A 11 24.46 14.29 -9.53
C THR A 11 23.66 14.18 -8.23
N ILE A 12 23.97 13.20 -7.39
CA ILE A 12 23.28 13.00 -6.11
C ILE A 12 23.58 14.15 -5.13
N ALA A 13 24.84 14.64 -5.09
CA ALA A 13 25.21 15.80 -4.27
C ALA A 13 24.54 17.10 -4.74
N ILE A 14 24.47 17.35 -6.04
CA ILE A 14 23.76 18.51 -6.60
C ILE A 14 22.27 18.40 -6.31
N SER A 15 21.67 17.22 -6.50
CA SER A 15 20.26 16.97 -6.16
C SER A 15 19.99 17.27 -4.69
N TRP A 16 20.83 16.76 -3.78
CA TRP A 16 20.74 17.05 -2.35
C TRP A 16 20.81 18.55 -2.08
N MET A 17 21.78 19.26 -2.65
CA MET A 17 21.93 20.71 -2.48
C MET A 17 20.69 21.48 -2.96
N LEU A 18 20.15 21.14 -4.13
CA LEU A 18 18.95 21.78 -4.68
C LEU A 18 17.68 21.48 -3.85
N VAL A 19 17.60 20.29 -3.25
CA VAL A 19 16.48 19.89 -2.38
C VAL A 19 16.58 20.53 -0.99
N LYS A 20 17.78 20.65 -0.41
CA LYS A 20 17.95 21.15 0.97
C LYS A 20 18.04 22.67 1.06
N ILE A 21 18.59 23.34 0.05
CA ILE A 21 18.70 24.80 0.05
C ILE A 21 17.45 25.40 -0.61
N LYS A 22 16.40 25.61 0.19
CA LYS A 22 15.08 26.11 -0.28
C LYS A 22 15.16 27.40 -1.10
N PHE A 23 16.14 28.28 -0.85
CA PHE A 23 16.36 29.47 -1.66
C PHE A 23 16.65 29.14 -3.13
N LEU A 24 17.43 28.08 -3.39
CA LEU A 24 17.74 27.64 -4.76
C LEU A 24 16.48 27.18 -5.51
N GLN A 25 15.49 26.64 -4.80
CA GLN A 25 14.23 26.19 -5.41
C GLN A 25 13.42 27.34 -6.01
N ARG A 26 13.62 28.57 -5.52
CA ARG A 26 12.94 29.77 -6.04
C ARG A 26 13.53 30.28 -7.36
N ILE A 27 14.78 29.95 -7.65
CA ILE A 27 15.52 30.47 -8.81
C ILE A 27 15.69 29.45 -9.93
N ILE A 28 15.51 28.14 -9.65
CA ILE A 28 15.60 27.11 -10.69
C ILE A 28 14.29 26.98 -11.48
N PRO A 29 14.36 26.66 -12.79
CA PRO A 29 13.16 26.48 -13.61
C PRO A 29 12.22 25.40 -13.04
N ARG A 30 10.90 25.62 -13.10
CA ARG A 30 9.89 24.65 -12.64
C ARG A 30 10.07 23.25 -13.23
N LYS A 31 10.48 23.15 -14.50
CA LYS A 31 10.77 21.87 -15.17
C LYS A 31 11.90 21.07 -14.50
N VAL A 32 12.87 21.76 -13.87
CA VAL A 32 13.95 21.13 -13.11
C VAL A 32 13.45 20.78 -11.71
N LEU A 33 12.80 21.72 -11.02
CA LEU A 33 12.24 21.51 -9.69
C LEU A 33 11.30 20.29 -9.66
N ASN A 34 10.43 20.15 -10.66
CA ASN A 34 9.49 19.03 -10.77
C ASN A 34 10.16 17.67 -10.99
N LYS A 35 11.47 17.61 -11.29
CA LYS A 35 12.22 16.36 -11.40
C LYS A 35 12.99 16.02 -10.11
N LEU A 36 13.08 16.95 -9.16
CA LEU A 36 13.82 16.72 -7.93
C LEU A 36 13.01 15.84 -6.96
N PRO A 37 13.70 15.00 -6.16
CA PRO A 37 13.05 14.17 -5.17
C PRO A 37 12.85 14.94 -3.86
N LEU A 38 11.89 15.86 -3.85
CA LEU A 38 11.72 16.88 -2.81
C LEU A 38 11.49 16.32 -1.40
N GLY A 39 10.93 15.11 -1.28
CA GLY A 39 10.67 14.39 -0.04
C GLY A 39 11.82 13.52 0.46
N TRP A 40 12.97 13.45 -0.22
CA TRP A 40 14.08 12.61 0.23
C TRP A 40 14.75 13.14 1.50
N THR A 41 15.00 12.21 2.44
CA THR A 41 15.73 12.50 3.69
C THR A 41 17.25 12.44 3.47
N ASP A 42 18.02 13.03 4.39
CA ASP A 42 19.49 12.95 4.34
C ASP A 42 20.00 11.51 4.37
N GLU A 43 19.31 10.63 5.09
CA GLU A 43 19.63 9.20 5.12
C GLU A 43 19.50 8.56 3.75
N MET A 44 18.45 8.89 2.97
CA MET A 44 18.28 8.36 1.62
C MET A 44 19.43 8.77 0.70
N TYR A 45 19.79 10.06 0.71
CA TYR A 45 20.93 10.57 -0.04
C TYR A 45 22.25 9.91 0.39
N SER A 46 22.51 9.88 1.70
CA SER A 46 23.68 9.22 2.29
C SER A 46 23.76 7.75 1.90
N THR A 47 22.63 7.04 1.87
CA THR A 47 22.56 5.61 1.51
C THR A 47 22.98 5.36 0.07
N VAL A 48 22.47 6.19 -0.86
CA VAL A 48 22.89 6.12 -2.27
C VAL A 48 24.38 6.45 -2.41
N LEU A 49 24.88 7.49 -1.73
CA LEU A 49 26.28 7.89 -1.80
C LEU A 49 27.23 6.84 -1.22
N LYS A 50 27.00 6.40 0.02
CA LYS A 50 27.84 5.42 0.73
C LYS A 50 27.85 4.06 0.03
N SER A 51 26.71 3.64 -0.53
CA SER A 51 26.60 2.40 -1.30
C SER A 51 27.09 2.53 -2.75
N ARG A 52 27.45 3.74 -3.20
CA ARG A 52 27.80 4.06 -4.59
C ARG A 52 26.70 3.67 -5.58
N GLY A 53 25.45 3.94 -5.22
CA GLY A 53 24.26 3.65 -6.02
C GLY A 53 23.78 2.20 -5.99
N LYS A 54 24.36 1.36 -5.12
CA LYS A 54 23.94 -0.04 -4.98
C LYS A 54 22.76 -0.22 -4.03
N LYS A 55 22.43 0.80 -3.23
CA LYS A 55 21.30 0.79 -2.31
C LYS A 55 20.49 2.06 -2.48
N VAL A 56 19.17 1.94 -2.50
CA VAL A 56 18.25 3.08 -2.57
C VAL A 56 16.99 2.79 -1.77
N TYR A 57 16.53 3.77 -1.01
CA TYR A 57 15.22 3.70 -0.38
C TYR A 57 14.13 4.09 -1.37
N VAL A 58 13.04 3.34 -1.39
CA VAL A 58 11.82 3.67 -2.16
C VAL A 58 10.66 4.13 -1.27
N ASP A 59 10.88 4.15 0.04
CA ASP A 59 10.00 4.74 1.05
C ASP A 59 10.87 5.48 2.09
N ILE A 60 10.27 6.32 2.92
CA ILE A 60 10.99 7.12 3.90
C ILE A 60 11.56 6.19 4.99
N PRO A 61 12.89 6.23 5.25
CA PRO A 61 13.49 5.46 6.32
C PRO A 61 12.86 5.83 7.67
N CYS A 62 12.42 4.83 8.40
CA CYS A 62 11.84 4.99 9.73
C CYS A 62 12.00 3.71 10.54
N GLN A 63 11.99 3.83 11.87
CA GLN A 63 12.05 2.71 12.80
C GLN A 63 10.80 2.71 13.68
N LEU A 64 10.10 1.57 13.76
CA LEU A 64 8.93 1.45 14.62
C LEU A 64 9.38 1.37 16.08
N GLN A 65 9.02 2.38 16.86
CA GLN A 65 9.19 2.38 18.30
C GLN A 65 8.19 1.42 18.94
N GLN A 66 8.68 0.66 19.92
CA GLN A 66 7.81 -0.17 20.76
C GLN A 66 6.93 0.73 21.62
N PRO A 67 5.66 0.35 21.87
CA PRO A 67 4.78 1.14 22.70
C PRO A 67 5.25 1.03 24.16
N ILE A 68 4.89 2.03 24.97
CA ILE A 68 5.17 2.02 26.42
C ILE A 68 4.42 0.88 27.12
N SER A 69 3.27 0.48 26.57
CA SER A 69 2.42 -0.59 27.07
C SER A 69 1.81 -1.35 25.90
N TYR A 70 1.60 -2.66 26.06
CA TYR A 70 0.85 -3.50 25.13
C TYR A 70 -0.64 -3.62 25.50
N GLN A 71 -1.11 -2.80 26.44
CA GLN A 71 -2.54 -2.69 26.72
C GLN A 71 -3.29 -2.16 25.49
N PRO A 72 -4.53 -2.64 25.25
CA PRO A 72 -5.41 -2.08 24.23
C PRO A 72 -5.57 -0.56 24.40
N LYS A 73 -5.39 0.20 23.32
CA LYS A 73 -5.54 1.66 23.34
C LYS A 73 -6.96 2.15 23.57
N THR A 74 -7.94 1.27 23.34
CA THR A 74 -9.37 1.58 23.37
C THR A 74 -10.09 0.38 23.96
N ALA A 75 -11.04 0.62 24.87
CA ALA A 75 -11.96 -0.41 25.33
C ALA A 75 -13.00 -0.70 24.22
N VAL A 76 -13.27 -1.97 23.98
CA VAL A 76 -14.11 -2.44 22.89
C VAL A 76 -15.10 -3.48 23.38
N ASP A 77 -16.02 -3.90 22.51
CA ASP A 77 -16.87 -5.06 22.80
C ASP A 77 -16.00 -6.30 23.13
N PRO A 78 -16.28 -7.04 24.23
CA PRO A 78 -15.56 -8.25 24.60
C PRO A 78 -15.41 -9.28 23.47
N ALA A 79 -16.36 -9.36 22.53
CA ALA A 79 -16.29 -10.27 21.37
C ALA A 79 -15.12 -9.96 20.42
N TYR A 80 -14.56 -8.74 20.48
CA TYR A 80 -13.48 -8.27 19.62
C TYR A 80 -12.21 -7.89 20.39
N GLN A 81 -12.16 -8.20 21.68
CA GLN A 81 -11.06 -7.86 22.56
C GLN A 81 -9.76 -8.57 22.13
N LEU A 82 -8.70 -7.80 21.95
CA LEU A 82 -7.33 -8.30 21.84
C LEU A 82 -6.72 -8.34 23.24
N THR A 83 -5.93 -9.37 23.51
CA THR A 83 -5.14 -9.47 24.74
C THR A 83 -3.86 -8.63 24.64
N GLU A 84 -3.18 -8.40 25.76
CA GLU A 84 -1.84 -7.80 25.72
C GLU A 84 -0.85 -8.65 24.91
N ALA A 85 -0.98 -9.98 24.97
CA ALA A 85 -0.14 -10.90 24.21
C ALA A 85 -0.38 -10.77 22.70
N ASP A 86 -1.62 -10.53 22.28
CA ASP A 86 -1.99 -10.27 20.88
C ASP A 86 -1.34 -8.97 20.37
N ILE A 87 -1.43 -7.89 21.15
CA ILE A 87 -0.84 -6.60 20.78
C ILE A 87 0.69 -6.71 20.77
N GLN A 88 1.28 -7.39 21.75
CA GLN A 88 2.71 -7.69 21.77
C GLN A 88 3.13 -8.50 20.55
N PHE A 89 2.36 -9.54 20.18
CA PHE A 89 2.58 -10.34 18.98
C PHE A 89 2.57 -9.46 17.73
N PHE A 90 1.59 -8.57 17.59
CA PHE A 90 1.51 -7.64 16.46
C PHE A 90 2.75 -6.76 16.34
N TYR A 91 3.21 -6.15 17.44
CA TYR A 91 4.39 -5.29 17.41
C TYR A 91 5.69 -6.06 17.14
N GLN A 92 5.78 -7.32 17.58
CA GLN A 92 6.93 -8.18 17.35
C GLN A 92 6.99 -8.73 15.92
N ASN A 93 5.84 -9.11 15.36
CA ASN A 93 5.76 -9.88 14.11
C ASN A 93 5.25 -9.05 12.91
N GLY A 94 4.56 -7.94 13.16
CA GLY A 94 4.04 -7.04 12.14
C GLY A 94 2.66 -7.39 11.58
N TYR A 95 2.01 -8.43 12.11
CA TYR A 95 0.66 -8.86 11.73
C TYR A 95 -0.08 -9.51 12.89
N ILE A 96 -1.39 -9.67 12.76
CA ILE A 96 -2.25 -10.43 13.66
C ILE A 96 -3.50 -10.93 12.93
N GLY A 97 -4.04 -12.07 13.36
CA GLY A 97 -5.15 -12.78 12.75
C GLY A 97 -4.71 -14.16 12.23
N PRO A 98 -5.53 -14.82 11.41
CA PRO A 98 -6.79 -14.33 10.85
C PRO A 98 -7.92 -14.21 11.88
N PHE A 99 -8.88 -13.35 11.60
CA PHE A 99 -10.14 -13.18 12.33
C PHE A 99 -11.31 -13.36 11.35
N THR A 100 -12.46 -13.80 11.85
CA THR A 100 -13.69 -13.84 11.06
C THR A 100 -14.37 -12.47 11.07
N ILE A 101 -14.78 -12.01 9.90
CA ILE A 101 -15.61 -10.80 9.72
C ILE A 101 -17.04 -11.16 9.34
N VAL A 102 -17.23 -12.11 8.43
CA VAL A 102 -18.54 -12.62 8.00
C VAL A 102 -18.44 -14.13 7.74
N ALA A 103 -19.58 -14.82 7.66
CA ALA A 103 -19.60 -16.23 7.25
C ALA A 103 -19.18 -16.39 5.78
N PRO A 104 -18.63 -17.56 5.38
CA PRO A 104 -18.19 -17.80 3.99
C PRO A 104 -19.27 -17.56 2.93
N GLU A 105 -20.53 -17.88 3.23
CA GLU A 105 -21.66 -17.71 2.30
C GLU A 105 -21.98 -16.21 2.08
N VAL A 106 -21.83 -15.40 3.14
CA VAL A 106 -21.97 -13.94 3.05
C VAL A 106 -20.79 -13.35 2.28
N ALA A 107 -19.58 -13.86 2.50
CA ALA A 107 -18.40 -13.42 1.75
C ALA A 107 -18.54 -13.70 0.24
N GLU A 108 -19.13 -14.84 -0.14
CA GLU A 108 -19.42 -15.17 -1.53
C GLU A 108 -20.47 -14.23 -2.16
N GLY A 109 -21.49 -13.84 -1.41
CA GLY A 109 -22.46 -12.82 -1.84
C GLY A 109 -21.80 -11.45 -2.06
N ILE A 110 -20.99 -11.00 -1.11
CA ILE A 110 -20.19 -9.76 -1.22
C ILE A 110 -19.23 -9.85 -2.41
N LYS A 111 -18.54 -10.97 -2.59
CA LYS A 111 -17.65 -11.18 -3.75
C LYS A 111 -18.41 -10.99 -5.06
N SER A 112 -19.58 -11.60 -5.20
CA SER A 112 -20.37 -11.54 -6.43
C SER A 112 -20.76 -10.11 -6.78
N HIS A 113 -21.27 -9.35 -5.81
CA HIS A 113 -21.58 -7.93 -5.95
C HIS A 113 -20.35 -7.10 -6.33
N LEU A 114 -19.23 -7.27 -5.61
CA LEU A 114 -18.03 -6.49 -5.85
C LEU A 114 -17.37 -6.82 -7.20
N VAL A 115 -17.46 -8.06 -7.68
CA VAL A 115 -16.97 -8.43 -9.01
C VAL A 115 -17.81 -7.76 -10.10
N GLU A 116 -19.15 -7.77 -9.98
CA GLU A 116 -20.05 -7.06 -10.90
C GLU A 116 -19.77 -5.55 -10.90
N MET A 117 -19.60 -4.97 -9.72
CA MET A 117 -19.23 -3.56 -9.54
C MET A 117 -17.92 -3.21 -10.28
N LEU A 118 -16.96 -4.13 -10.36
CA LEU A 118 -15.67 -3.94 -11.05
C LEU A 118 -15.77 -4.06 -12.58
N GLU A 119 -16.88 -4.57 -13.13
CA GLU A 119 -17.14 -4.53 -14.58
C GLU A 119 -17.45 -3.12 -15.08
N THR A 120 -17.89 -2.26 -14.18
CA THR A 120 -18.12 -0.84 -14.44
C THR A 120 -16.90 0.00 -14.09
N GLU A 121 -16.74 1.09 -14.83
CA GLU A 121 -15.70 2.09 -14.58
C GLU A 121 -15.94 2.79 -13.23
N SER A 122 -14.88 2.96 -12.45
CA SER A 122 -14.90 3.69 -11.18
C SER A 122 -15.43 5.09 -11.38
N THR A 123 -16.41 5.46 -10.55
CA THR A 123 -16.91 6.84 -10.52
C THR A 123 -15.97 7.77 -9.74
N VAL A 124 -15.06 7.21 -8.93
CA VAL A 124 -14.00 7.94 -8.24
C VAL A 124 -12.91 8.38 -9.22
N TYR A 125 -12.45 7.45 -10.08
CA TYR A 125 -11.39 7.68 -11.06
C TYR A 125 -11.82 7.26 -12.47
N PRO A 126 -12.80 7.93 -13.11
CA PRO A 126 -13.21 7.58 -14.46
C PRO A 126 -12.16 8.02 -15.50
N TYR A 127 -11.58 7.05 -16.19
CA TYR A 127 -10.73 7.29 -17.35
C TYR A 127 -11.48 8.02 -18.47
N SER A 128 -12.75 7.66 -18.70
CA SER A 128 -13.63 8.29 -19.70
C SER A 128 -13.83 9.80 -19.51
N GLN A 129 -13.61 10.31 -18.29
CA GLN A 129 -13.70 11.73 -17.94
C GLN A 129 -12.32 12.36 -17.69
N ASN A 130 -11.24 11.71 -18.15
CA ASN A 130 -9.86 12.16 -18.00
C ASN A 130 -9.43 12.34 -16.53
N ALA A 131 -9.91 11.48 -15.62
CA ALA A 131 -9.52 11.55 -14.21
C ALA A 131 -8.05 11.15 -13.97
N TYR A 132 -7.37 10.56 -14.96
CA TYR A 132 -5.93 10.26 -14.93
C TYR A 132 -5.40 10.03 -16.35
N VAL A 133 -4.07 9.98 -16.48
CA VAL A 133 -3.38 9.68 -17.74
C VAL A 133 -2.54 8.41 -17.58
N ILE A 134 -2.67 7.49 -18.53
CA ILE A 134 -1.82 6.29 -18.62
C ILE A 134 -0.58 6.66 -19.44
N GLU A 135 0.61 6.51 -18.84
CA GLU A 135 1.87 6.72 -19.52
C GLU A 135 2.15 5.55 -20.47
N ALA A 136 2.33 5.87 -21.76
CA ALA A 136 2.89 4.91 -22.70
C ALA A 136 4.31 4.55 -22.24
N LYS A 137 4.60 3.25 -22.04
CA LYS A 137 5.98 2.82 -21.84
C LYS A 137 6.70 3.02 -23.18
N ASP A 138 7.55 4.04 -23.28
CA ASP A 138 8.36 4.45 -24.46
C ASP A 138 9.17 3.33 -25.18
N ARG A 139 9.11 2.08 -24.70
CA ARG A 139 9.83 0.91 -25.22
C ARG A 139 8.94 -0.25 -25.64
N ALA A 140 7.62 -0.11 -25.57
CA ALA A 140 6.70 -1.14 -26.07
C ALA A 140 6.59 -1.00 -27.59
N THR A 141 7.30 -1.84 -28.34
CA THR A 141 7.31 -1.82 -29.81
C THR A 141 6.21 -2.66 -30.44
N SER A 142 5.54 -3.53 -29.66
CA SER A 142 4.40 -4.32 -30.13
C SER A 142 3.08 -3.82 -29.56
N GLN A 143 2.04 -3.86 -30.39
CA GLN A 143 0.69 -3.41 -30.07
C GLN A 143 0.09 -4.18 -28.88
N ASP A 144 0.39 -5.47 -28.76
CA ASP A 144 -0.05 -6.32 -27.64
C ASP A 144 0.54 -5.88 -26.29
N ARG A 145 1.81 -5.44 -26.27
CA ARG A 145 2.44 -4.94 -25.05
C ARG A 145 1.90 -3.57 -24.65
N ILE A 146 1.54 -2.74 -25.62
CA ILE A 146 0.88 -1.45 -25.35
C ILE A 146 -0.48 -1.71 -24.71
N ARG A 147 -1.28 -2.62 -25.29
CA ARG A 147 -2.59 -3.02 -24.77
C ARG A 147 -2.49 -3.61 -23.35
N SER A 148 -1.57 -4.55 -23.12
CA SER A 148 -1.36 -5.14 -21.79
C SER A 148 -0.96 -4.12 -20.72
N ASN A 149 -0.12 -3.13 -21.06
CA ASN A 149 0.23 -2.05 -20.12
C ASN A 149 -0.97 -1.14 -19.83
N TYR A 150 -1.76 -0.82 -20.86
CA TYR A 150 -2.98 -0.05 -20.70
C TYR A 150 -3.96 -0.78 -19.77
N ASP A 151 -4.24 -2.06 -20.04
CA ASP A 151 -5.16 -2.88 -19.25
C ASP A 151 -4.71 -2.95 -17.79
N THR A 152 -3.42 -3.17 -17.54
CA THR A 152 -2.86 -3.18 -16.17
C THR A 152 -3.08 -1.85 -15.45
N SER A 153 -2.83 -0.74 -16.13
CA SER A 153 -2.94 0.62 -15.57
C SER A 153 -4.39 0.98 -15.29
N TYR A 154 -5.28 0.66 -16.23
CA TYR A 154 -6.71 0.87 -16.13
C TYR A 154 -7.30 0.05 -14.98
N LEU A 155 -7.03 -1.27 -14.94
CA LEU A 155 -7.50 -2.13 -13.86
C LEU A 155 -6.96 -1.69 -12.49
N ALA A 156 -5.70 -1.27 -12.40
CA ALA A 156 -5.13 -0.78 -11.14
C ALA A 156 -5.89 0.44 -10.58
N MET A 157 -6.34 1.35 -11.45
CA MET A 157 -7.18 2.49 -11.06
C MET A 157 -8.63 2.06 -10.80
N ASN A 158 -9.18 1.14 -11.60
CA ASN A 158 -10.56 0.66 -11.43
C ASN A 158 -10.76 -0.16 -10.15
N TYR A 159 -9.69 -0.77 -9.65
CA TYR A 159 -9.68 -1.57 -8.42
C TYR A 159 -9.41 -0.74 -7.17
N ARG A 160 -9.22 0.58 -7.30
CA ARG A 160 -8.81 1.47 -6.21
C ARG A 160 -9.99 2.30 -5.70
N ASP A 161 -10.03 2.48 -4.38
CA ASP A 161 -10.92 3.39 -3.64
C ASP A 161 -12.42 3.25 -3.92
N ARG A 162 -12.84 2.06 -4.37
CA ARG A 162 -14.25 1.76 -4.67
C ARG A 162 -15.18 1.84 -3.45
N HIS A 163 -14.63 1.92 -2.24
CA HIS A 163 -15.43 2.18 -1.03
C HIS A 163 -16.07 3.58 -1.03
N LEU A 164 -15.63 4.48 -1.92
CA LEU A 164 -16.23 5.80 -2.10
C LEU A 164 -17.43 5.79 -3.04
N ASP A 165 -17.59 4.73 -3.85
CA ASP A 165 -18.72 4.58 -4.77
C ASP A 165 -19.55 3.30 -4.59
N ASP A 166 -19.22 2.51 -3.58
CA ASP A 166 -19.95 1.31 -3.19
C ASP A 166 -20.15 1.23 -1.67
N SER A 167 -21.41 1.24 -1.24
CA SER A 167 -21.77 1.22 0.18
C SER A 167 -21.49 -0.14 0.82
N GLN A 168 -21.70 -1.26 0.11
CA GLN A 168 -21.48 -2.59 0.67
C GLN A 168 -19.98 -2.82 0.99
N LEU A 169 -19.08 -2.34 0.13
CA LEU A 169 -17.64 -2.34 0.38
C LEU A 169 -17.28 -1.45 1.57
N LEU A 170 -17.88 -0.27 1.67
CA LEU A 170 -17.64 0.62 2.81
C LEU A 170 -18.13 0.00 4.12
N ASP A 171 -19.31 -0.63 4.12
CA ASP A 171 -19.91 -1.27 5.30
C ASP A 171 -19.06 -2.47 5.78
N LEU A 172 -18.46 -3.21 4.84
CA LEU A 172 -17.47 -4.24 5.18
C LEU A 172 -16.29 -3.66 5.98
N PHE A 173 -15.79 -2.46 5.62
CA PHE A 173 -14.71 -1.81 6.37
C PHE A 173 -15.17 -1.05 7.62
N LYS A 174 -16.49 -0.82 7.79
CA LYS A 174 -17.07 -0.31 9.03
C LYS A 174 -17.41 -1.42 10.04
N HIS A 175 -17.35 -2.69 9.62
CA HIS A 175 -17.76 -3.81 10.44
C HIS A 175 -17.02 -3.86 11.80
N PRO A 176 -17.73 -4.01 12.94
CA PRO A 176 -17.14 -3.98 14.29
C PRO A 176 -15.98 -4.95 14.49
N ALA A 177 -16.07 -6.17 13.93
CA ALA A 177 -14.97 -7.15 14.01
C ALA A 177 -13.63 -6.60 13.52
N LEU A 178 -13.64 -5.70 12.54
CA LEU A 178 -12.46 -5.06 11.96
C LEU A 178 -12.11 -3.76 12.69
N THR A 179 -13.09 -2.87 12.85
CA THR A 179 -12.85 -1.53 13.41
C THR A 179 -12.46 -1.57 14.89
N GLU A 180 -13.09 -2.42 15.70
CA GLU A 180 -12.77 -2.57 17.13
C GLU A 180 -11.35 -3.14 17.33
N ARG A 181 -10.90 -4.09 16.49
CA ARG A 181 -9.53 -4.61 16.56
C ARG A 181 -8.48 -3.59 16.11
N CYS A 182 -8.78 -2.83 15.06
CA CYS A 182 -7.92 -1.73 14.62
C CYS A 182 -7.80 -0.64 15.69
N ALA A 183 -8.89 -0.33 16.41
CA ALA A 183 -8.93 0.73 17.39
C ALA A 183 -8.07 0.46 18.64
N GLN A 184 -7.89 -0.81 18.98
CA GLN A 184 -7.00 -1.24 20.05
C GLN A 184 -5.51 -1.04 19.70
N LEU A 185 -5.17 -1.00 18.40
CA LEU A 185 -3.80 -0.79 17.89
C LEU A 185 -3.51 0.68 17.55
N LEU A 186 -4.43 1.38 16.90
CA LEU A 186 -4.23 2.76 16.44
C LEU A 186 -4.77 3.83 17.40
N GLY A 187 -5.82 3.52 18.15
CA GLY A 187 -6.61 4.48 18.93
C GLY A 187 -8.08 4.48 18.49
N PRO A 188 -8.96 5.21 19.20
CA PRO A 188 -10.41 5.06 19.06
C PRO A 188 -10.97 5.55 17.72
N ASP A 189 -10.29 6.51 17.11
CA ASP A 189 -10.75 7.17 15.90
C ASP A 189 -9.97 6.64 14.70
N LEU A 190 -10.69 6.21 13.65
CA LEU A 190 -10.12 5.52 12.49
C LEU A 190 -10.65 6.10 11.19
N LEU A 191 -9.74 6.39 10.27
CA LEU A 191 -10.04 6.79 8.90
C LEU A 191 -9.65 5.69 7.92
N LEU A 192 -10.60 5.24 7.10
CA LEU A 192 -10.31 4.52 5.86
C LEU A 192 -9.90 5.54 4.80
N TRP A 193 -8.73 5.38 4.22
CA TRP A 193 -8.22 6.33 3.22
C TRP A 193 -7.97 5.71 1.85
N ARG A 194 -7.92 4.38 1.80
CA ARG A 194 -7.73 3.65 0.56
C ARG A 194 -8.27 2.24 0.65
N THR A 195 -8.89 1.78 -0.43
CA THR A 195 -9.14 0.35 -0.66
C THR A 195 -8.52 -0.09 -1.97
N GLN A 196 -8.16 -1.36 -2.07
CA GLN A 196 -7.64 -1.93 -3.31
C GLN A 196 -8.04 -3.40 -3.44
N PHE A 197 -8.58 -3.78 -4.59
CA PHE A 197 -8.81 -5.19 -4.93
C PHE A 197 -7.54 -5.89 -5.38
N PHE A 198 -7.41 -7.16 -5.00
CA PHE A 198 -6.32 -8.04 -5.35
C PHE A 198 -6.85 -9.37 -5.89
N PRO A 199 -7.51 -9.41 -7.06
CA PRO A 199 -7.75 -10.70 -7.71
C PRO A 199 -6.40 -11.37 -8.05
N LYS A 200 -6.39 -12.69 -8.01
CA LYS A 200 -5.25 -13.51 -8.40
C LYS A 200 -5.78 -14.55 -9.39
N ALA A 201 -5.60 -14.29 -10.68
CA ALA A 201 -6.12 -15.15 -11.74
C ALA A 201 -5.42 -16.51 -11.74
N PRO A 202 -6.01 -17.56 -12.33
CA PRO A 202 -5.36 -18.85 -12.51
C PRO A 202 -3.99 -18.69 -13.19
N SER A 203 -2.98 -19.43 -12.72
CA SER A 203 -1.59 -19.36 -13.19
C SER A 203 -0.88 -18.01 -13.01
N GLU A 204 -1.48 -17.04 -12.31
CA GLU A 204 -0.85 -15.74 -12.11
C GLU A 204 0.25 -15.81 -11.04
N GLU A 205 1.43 -15.26 -11.36
CA GLU A 205 2.59 -15.23 -10.46
C GLU A 205 2.30 -14.48 -9.14
N GLY A 206 3.07 -14.81 -8.10
CA GLY A 206 2.95 -14.15 -6.81
C GLY A 206 3.34 -12.67 -6.82
N THR A 207 2.85 -11.93 -5.83
CA THR A 207 3.31 -10.55 -5.61
C THR A 207 4.64 -10.60 -4.88
N PRO A 208 5.73 -10.04 -5.44
CA PRO A 208 7.04 -10.05 -4.80
C PRO A 208 7.05 -9.30 -3.48
N LEU A 209 7.95 -9.71 -2.59
CA LEU A 209 8.11 -9.09 -1.27
C LEU A 209 8.45 -7.61 -1.40
N HIS A 210 7.67 -6.77 -0.71
CA HIS A 210 7.84 -5.32 -0.68
C HIS A 210 7.38 -4.73 0.67
N GLN A 211 7.77 -3.49 0.92
CA GLN A 211 7.32 -2.70 2.07
C GLN A 211 6.72 -1.39 1.56
N ALA A 212 5.81 -0.82 2.33
CA ALA A 212 5.39 0.57 2.19
C ALA A 212 5.21 1.21 3.57
N SER A 213 5.26 2.53 3.61
CA SER A 213 4.95 3.30 4.82
C SER A 213 4.33 4.63 4.40
N THR A 214 5.11 5.47 3.73
CA THR A 214 4.65 6.80 3.32
C THR A 214 4.10 6.83 1.89
N TYR A 215 4.17 5.71 1.16
CA TYR A 215 3.82 5.59 -0.26
C TYR A 215 4.64 6.54 -1.15
N LEU A 216 5.88 6.84 -0.75
CA LEU A 216 6.81 7.58 -1.61
C LEU A 216 6.99 6.90 -2.97
N LEU A 217 6.90 5.57 -3.03
CA LEU A 217 7.02 4.79 -4.27
C LEU A 217 5.97 5.19 -5.33
N ASP A 218 4.82 5.73 -4.92
CA ASP A 218 3.77 6.16 -5.86
C ASP A 218 4.29 7.22 -6.84
N ASN A 219 5.10 8.18 -6.40
CA ASN A 219 5.62 9.24 -7.29
C ASN A 219 7.16 9.37 -7.30
N LEU A 220 7.86 8.68 -6.38
CA LEU A 220 9.31 8.68 -6.12
C LEU A 220 9.94 10.03 -5.76
N LYS A 221 9.11 11.06 -5.51
CA LYS A 221 9.54 12.43 -5.24
C LYS A 221 9.14 12.89 -3.86
N GLU A 222 7.86 12.74 -3.49
CA GLU A 222 7.27 13.21 -2.24
C GLU A 222 6.35 12.12 -1.67
N PRO A 223 6.31 11.91 -0.36
CA PRO A 223 5.39 10.93 0.24
C PRO A 223 3.92 11.32 0.06
N VAL A 224 3.02 10.35 0.22
CA VAL A 224 1.57 10.55 0.24
C VAL A 224 1.05 10.61 1.68
N VAL A 225 1.66 9.86 2.60
CA VAL A 225 1.21 9.74 3.98
C VAL A 225 2.19 10.46 4.91
N TYR A 226 1.67 11.41 5.69
CA TYR A 226 2.42 12.32 6.56
C TYR A 226 1.89 12.21 8.00
N PRO A 227 2.31 11.19 8.77
CA PRO A 227 1.98 11.11 10.18
C PRO A 227 2.77 12.16 10.98
N PRO A 228 2.30 12.57 12.17
CA PRO A 228 3.05 13.46 13.05
C PRO A 228 4.39 12.86 13.51
N ASN A 229 4.43 11.53 13.67
CA ASN A 229 5.63 10.79 14.04
C ASN A 229 5.79 9.53 13.15
N LEU A 230 6.80 9.55 12.27
CA LEU A 230 7.13 8.42 11.40
C LEU A 230 7.61 7.18 12.16
N ASN A 231 7.97 7.30 13.43
CA ASN A 231 8.43 6.16 14.22
C ASN A 231 7.32 5.47 15.02
N GLU A 232 6.08 5.98 14.98
CA GLU A 232 4.91 5.36 15.62
C GLU A 232 4.12 4.47 14.64
N LEU A 233 3.27 3.60 15.19
CA LEU A 233 2.22 2.96 14.42
C LEU A 233 1.12 3.97 14.11
N PHE A 234 1.03 4.40 12.85
CA PHE A 234 0.07 5.39 12.38
C PHE A 234 -0.91 4.85 11.32
N GLN A 235 -0.66 3.63 10.82
CA GLN A 235 -1.51 2.99 9.83
C GLN A 235 -1.54 1.47 9.98
N LEU A 236 -2.63 0.88 9.51
CA LEU A 236 -2.84 -0.56 9.39
C LEU A 236 -3.41 -0.88 8.01
N THR A 237 -3.10 -2.08 7.53
CA THR A 237 -3.80 -2.67 6.38
C THR A 237 -4.58 -3.87 6.88
N CYS A 238 -5.88 -3.87 6.60
CA CYS A 238 -6.75 -5.03 6.79
C CYS A 238 -6.97 -5.69 5.45
N TRP A 239 -6.58 -6.95 5.30
CA TRP A 239 -6.76 -7.70 4.06
C TRP A 239 -7.82 -8.76 4.27
N ILE A 240 -8.90 -8.70 3.49
CA ILE A 240 -10.10 -9.52 3.62
C ILE A 240 -10.16 -10.53 2.47
N ALA A 241 -10.29 -11.81 2.81
CA ALA A 241 -10.51 -12.90 1.87
C ALA A 241 -11.97 -12.92 1.43
N LEU A 242 -12.24 -12.70 0.14
CA LEU A 242 -13.57 -12.84 -0.46
C LEU A 242 -13.81 -14.26 -1.01
N THR A 243 -12.73 -15.00 -1.26
CA THR A 243 -12.70 -16.45 -1.47
C THR A 243 -11.69 -17.04 -0.50
N ASP A 244 -11.68 -18.37 -0.32
CA ASP A 244 -10.58 -19.04 0.36
C ASP A 244 -9.23 -18.60 -0.24
N ALA A 245 -8.26 -18.34 0.64
CA ALA A 245 -6.89 -17.96 0.30
C ALA A 245 -5.96 -19.01 0.91
N THR A 246 -5.44 -19.91 0.07
CA THR A 246 -4.55 -21.01 0.46
C THR A 246 -3.16 -20.80 -0.14
N LYS A 247 -2.19 -21.64 0.23
CA LYS A 247 -0.86 -21.59 -0.41
C LYS A 247 -0.93 -21.85 -1.92
N GLU A 248 -1.82 -22.75 -2.33
CA GLU A 248 -1.97 -23.19 -3.72
C GLU A 248 -2.59 -22.10 -4.60
N ASN A 249 -3.52 -21.29 -4.07
CA ASN A 249 -4.21 -20.25 -4.84
C ASN A 249 -3.67 -18.82 -4.60
N GLY A 250 -2.52 -18.70 -3.95
CA GLY A 250 -1.80 -17.44 -3.83
C GLY A 250 -2.19 -16.58 -2.63
N CYS A 251 -2.26 -17.17 -1.43
CA CYS A 251 -2.43 -16.42 -0.18
C CYS A 251 -1.31 -15.39 0.06
N MET A 252 -1.57 -14.46 0.98
CA MET A 252 -0.58 -13.45 1.39
C MET A 252 0.59 -14.11 2.12
N VAL A 253 1.77 -13.52 1.99
CA VAL A 253 2.93 -13.82 2.83
C VAL A 253 3.36 -12.58 3.60
N VAL A 254 3.73 -12.75 4.86
CA VAL A 254 4.31 -11.70 5.72
C VAL A 254 5.61 -12.22 6.33
N VAL A 255 6.66 -11.41 6.34
CA VAL A 255 7.92 -11.77 6.98
C VAL A 255 7.96 -11.20 8.41
N LYS A 256 8.03 -12.09 9.41
CA LYS A 256 8.01 -11.73 10.83
C LYS A 256 9.08 -10.71 11.19
N GLY A 257 8.70 -9.71 11.98
CA GLY A 257 9.62 -8.74 12.60
C GLY A 257 10.23 -7.71 11.64
N THR A 258 9.92 -7.78 10.35
CA THR A 258 10.40 -6.82 9.35
C THR A 258 9.67 -5.47 9.42
N ASN A 259 8.53 -5.40 10.12
CA ASN A 259 7.78 -4.17 10.41
C ASN A 259 8.57 -3.13 11.22
N LYS A 260 9.65 -3.55 11.88
CA LYS A 260 10.48 -2.72 12.76
C LYS A 260 11.18 -1.59 12.02
N GLN A 261 11.41 -1.70 10.72
CA GLN A 261 12.03 -0.66 9.92
C GLN A 261 11.68 -0.76 8.44
N ILE A 262 11.75 0.36 7.73
CA ILE A 262 11.84 0.34 6.26
C ILE A 262 13.27 0.01 5.87
N ALA A 263 13.45 -0.99 5.00
CA ALA A 263 14.75 -1.36 4.46
C ALA A 263 14.98 -0.72 3.07
N PRO A 264 16.23 -0.37 2.72
CA PRO A 264 16.54 0.05 1.37
C PRO A 264 16.45 -1.16 0.41
N LEU A 265 16.42 -0.88 -0.88
CA LEU A 265 16.54 -1.88 -1.93
C LEU A 265 17.99 -2.00 -2.38
N LYS A 266 18.49 -3.23 -2.57
CA LYS A 266 19.73 -3.55 -3.26
C LYS A 266 19.52 -3.55 -4.78
N ILE A 267 20.41 -2.88 -5.50
CA ILE A 267 20.47 -2.86 -6.95
C ILE A 267 21.69 -3.67 -7.40
N SER A 268 21.47 -4.82 -8.04
CA SER A 268 22.53 -5.62 -8.66
C SER A 268 22.47 -5.53 -10.21
N LYS A 269 23.64 -5.66 -10.86
CA LYS A 269 23.78 -5.66 -12.33
C LYS A 269 23.13 -6.94 -12.93
N PRO A 270 22.84 -6.98 -14.24
CA PRO A 270 21.85 -7.90 -14.80
C PRO A 270 22.14 -9.37 -14.53
N TYR A 271 21.06 -10.06 -14.20
CA TYR A 271 20.90 -11.49 -14.19
C TYR A 271 20.84 -12.00 -15.65
N ASP A 272 21.47 -13.14 -15.94
CA ASP A 272 21.53 -13.77 -17.26
C ASP A 272 20.14 -14.23 -17.73
N THR A 273 19.74 -13.88 -18.94
CA THR A 273 18.38 -13.95 -19.48
C THR A 273 17.85 -15.37 -19.78
N GLN A 274 18.43 -16.43 -19.21
CA GLN A 274 18.04 -17.82 -19.49
C GLN A 274 17.52 -18.63 -18.31
N LYS A 275 17.37 -18.04 -17.11
CA LYS A 275 16.69 -18.70 -15.99
C LYS A 275 15.86 -17.67 -15.23
N SER A 276 14.59 -17.94 -14.92
CA SER A 276 14.02 -17.35 -13.71
C SER A 276 12.78 -18.13 -13.32
N ASP A 277 12.91 -18.73 -12.14
CA ASP A 277 11.89 -19.43 -11.36
C ASP A 277 11.88 -18.83 -9.92
N ASP A 278 12.29 -17.56 -9.73
CA ASP A 278 12.56 -16.96 -8.39
C ASP A 278 11.71 -15.73 -8.01
N GLY A 279 10.76 -15.28 -8.84
CA GLY A 279 9.83 -14.21 -8.46
C GLY A 279 10.42 -12.81 -8.23
N SER A 280 11.62 -12.50 -8.72
CA SER A 280 12.22 -11.16 -8.60
C SER A 280 11.67 -10.13 -9.62
N LYS A 281 11.33 -8.91 -9.17
CA LYS A 281 10.94 -7.79 -10.07
C LYS A 281 12.14 -7.18 -10.81
N ARG A 282 11.85 -6.65 -11.99
CA ARG A 282 12.77 -5.89 -12.86
C ARG A 282 12.57 -4.38 -12.70
N PHE A 283 13.66 -3.61 -12.71
CA PHE A 283 13.66 -2.17 -13.02
C PHE A 283 14.69 -1.94 -14.12
N GLY A 284 14.24 -1.90 -15.38
CA GLY A 284 15.14 -2.05 -16.52
C GLY A 284 15.79 -3.44 -16.53
N THR A 285 17.11 -3.50 -16.50
CA THR A 285 17.91 -4.74 -16.53
C THR A 285 18.45 -5.18 -15.16
N ALA A 286 18.11 -4.49 -14.08
CA ALA A 286 18.66 -4.76 -12.74
C ALA A 286 17.71 -5.65 -11.90
N LYS A 287 18.29 -6.60 -11.15
CA LYS A 287 17.59 -7.34 -10.08
C LYS A 287 17.49 -6.42 -8.87
N ILE A 288 16.29 -6.32 -8.31
CA ILE A 288 16.00 -5.51 -7.13
C ILE A 288 15.52 -6.44 -6.02
N GLU A 289 16.19 -6.34 -4.87
CA GLU A 289 15.87 -7.12 -3.68
C GLU A 289 15.82 -6.19 -2.47
N VAL A 290 14.99 -6.50 -1.49
CA VAL A 290 15.01 -5.77 -0.22
C VAL A 290 16.33 -6.07 0.50
N ASP A 291 17.00 -5.04 0.99
CA ASP A 291 18.25 -5.14 1.72
C ASP A 291 18.00 -5.51 3.19
N LEU A 292 17.38 -6.66 3.38
CA LEU A 292 17.07 -7.24 4.67
C LEU A 292 17.34 -8.74 4.58
N GLN A 293 17.93 -9.30 5.63
CA GLN A 293 18.05 -10.75 5.72
C GLN A 293 16.66 -11.33 5.98
N VAL A 294 16.22 -12.23 5.12
CA VAL A 294 14.96 -12.95 5.24
C VAL A 294 15.30 -14.42 5.38
N ASN A 295 15.02 -14.98 6.55
CA ASN A 295 15.11 -16.42 6.76
C ASN A 295 13.79 -17.07 6.33
N SER A 296 13.83 -18.25 5.74
CA SER A 296 12.63 -18.92 5.26
C SER A 296 11.62 -19.23 6.37
N GLU A 297 12.09 -19.49 7.59
CA GLU A 297 11.24 -19.72 8.77
C GLU A 297 10.46 -18.48 9.24
N ASP A 298 10.91 -17.29 8.86
CA ASP A 298 10.25 -16.03 9.18
C ASP A 298 9.19 -15.64 8.14
N VAL A 299 9.17 -16.31 6.97
CA VAL A 299 8.19 -16.09 5.91
C VAL A 299 6.92 -16.87 6.24
N MET A 300 5.86 -16.16 6.57
CA MET A 300 4.59 -16.73 7.02
C MET A 300 3.52 -16.62 5.94
N PRO A 301 3.11 -17.73 5.30
CA PRO A 301 1.88 -17.77 4.52
C PRO A 301 0.67 -17.58 5.44
N ILE A 302 -0.23 -16.70 5.06
CA ILE A 302 -1.45 -16.37 5.80
C ILE A 302 -2.63 -17.00 5.07
N GLU A 303 -2.89 -18.27 5.37
CA GLU A 303 -4.04 -18.99 4.82
C GLU A 303 -5.32 -18.57 5.55
N MET A 304 -6.38 -18.32 4.79
CA MET A 304 -7.65 -17.82 5.31
C MET A 304 -8.83 -18.42 4.56
N LYS A 305 -9.96 -18.57 5.26
CA LYS A 305 -11.25 -18.87 4.66
C LYS A 305 -11.92 -17.60 4.13
N ALA A 306 -12.81 -17.75 3.15
CA ALA A 306 -13.68 -16.66 2.72
C ALA A 306 -14.41 -16.06 3.95
N GLY A 307 -14.45 -14.73 4.04
CA GLY A 307 -15.04 -14.04 5.20
C GLY A 307 -14.09 -13.88 6.39
N GLN A 308 -12.81 -14.22 6.24
CA GLN A 308 -11.76 -13.89 7.21
C GLN A 308 -10.89 -12.72 6.75
N PHE A 309 -10.22 -12.09 7.69
CA PHE A 309 -9.25 -11.03 7.45
C PHE A 309 -8.07 -11.12 8.41
N PHE A 310 -6.95 -10.51 8.05
CA PHE A 310 -5.85 -10.28 8.97
C PHE A 310 -5.42 -8.81 8.91
N ILE A 311 -4.80 -8.35 9.98
CA ILE A 311 -4.32 -6.98 10.14
C ILE A 311 -2.80 -7.02 10.09
N PHE A 312 -2.18 -6.14 9.31
CA PHE A 312 -0.73 -5.99 9.31
C PHE A 312 -0.30 -4.53 9.25
N SER A 313 0.88 -4.25 9.78
CA SER A 313 1.57 -2.98 9.56
C SER A 313 2.05 -2.96 8.11
N GLU A 314 1.75 -1.91 7.36
CA GLU A 314 2.22 -1.78 5.97
C GLU A 314 3.75 -1.85 5.83
N ARG A 315 4.48 -1.54 6.93
CA ARG A 315 5.94 -1.68 7.01
C ARG A 315 6.41 -3.11 6.97
N SER A 316 5.57 -4.09 7.31
CA SER A 316 5.94 -5.49 7.22
C SER A 316 6.32 -5.81 5.78
N LEU A 317 7.42 -6.53 5.58
CA LEU A 317 7.75 -7.08 4.29
C LEU A 317 6.69 -8.12 3.95
N HIS A 318 5.96 -7.88 2.87
CA HIS A 318 4.81 -8.70 2.50
C HIS A 318 4.70 -8.88 0.98
N GLY A 319 3.96 -9.90 0.57
CA GLY A 319 3.72 -10.28 -0.81
C GLY A 319 2.60 -11.29 -0.90
N SER A 320 2.56 -12.04 -2.00
CA SER A 320 1.65 -13.19 -2.13
C SER A 320 2.34 -14.33 -2.86
N LEU A 321 1.89 -15.55 -2.61
CA LEU A 321 2.22 -16.69 -3.47
C LEU A 321 1.51 -16.55 -4.83
N GLY A 322 1.96 -17.33 -5.81
CA GLY A 322 1.28 -17.46 -7.10
C GLY A 322 0.06 -18.37 -7.01
N ASN A 323 -0.87 -18.22 -7.94
CA ASN A 323 -2.04 -19.08 -8.02
C ASN A 323 -1.79 -20.23 -8.99
N GLN A 324 -1.73 -21.45 -8.46
CA GLN A 324 -1.51 -22.70 -9.19
C GLN A 324 -2.81 -23.46 -9.46
N THR A 325 -3.96 -22.92 -9.02
CA THR A 325 -5.26 -23.53 -9.17
C THR A 325 -5.98 -23.06 -10.44
N ALA A 326 -7.06 -23.75 -10.81
CA ALA A 326 -7.90 -23.39 -11.95
C ALA A 326 -8.86 -22.21 -11.67
N GLU A 327 -9.06 -21.87 -10.39
CA GLU A 327 -10.00 -20.85 -9.95
C GLU A 327 -9.27 -19.56 -9.54
N GLY A 328 -9.92 -18.42 -9.73
CA GLY A 328 -9.40 -17.13 -9.27
C GLY A 328 -9.56 -16.94 -7.75
N ARG A 329 -8.58 -16.31 -7.09
CA ARG A 329 -8.70 -15.90 -5.68
C ARG A 329 -9.05 -14.42 -5.60
N TRP A 330 -10.06 -14.07 -4.82
CA TRP A 330 -10.52 -12.69 -4.63
C TRP A 330 -10.26 -12.20 -3.22
N ALA A 331 -9.77 -10.96 -3.13
CA ALA A 331 -9.55 -10.28 -1.88
C ALA A 331 -9.59 -8.77 -2.06
N VAL A 332 -9.85 -8.06 -0.98
CA VAL A 332 -9.80 -6.61 -0.92
C VAL A 332 -9.06 -6.18 0.34
N ASN A 333 -8.26 -5.13 0.23
CA ASN A 333 -7.67 -4.50 1.42
C ASN A 333 -8.24 -3.12 1.68
N GLY A 334 -8.22 -2.75 2.95
CA GLY A 334 -8.53 -1.40 3.43
C GLY A 334 -7.37 -0.89 4.24
N ARG A 335 -6.98 0.34 3.97
CA ARG A 335 -5.87 1.02 4.61
C ARG A 335 -6.43 2.05 5.57
N ILE A 336 -6.08 1.87 6.84
CA ILE A 336 -6.67 2.61 7.95
C ILE A 336 -5.58 3.44 8.60
N VAL A 337 -5.86 4.70 8.88
CA VAL A 337 -4.94 5.62 9.55
C VAL A 337 -5.61 6.26 10.76
N ARG A 338 -4.77 6.80 11.65
CA ARG A 338 -5.22 7.74 12.68
C ARG A 338 -5.68 9.06 12.03
N PRO A 339 -6.66 9.77 12.58
CA PRO A 339 -7.12 11.07 12.07
C PRO A 339 -6.04 12.17 12.04
N ASP A 340 -5.00 12.07 12.86
CA ASP A 340 -3.87 13.01 12.88
C ASP A 340 -2.89 12.81 11.70
N THR A 341 -3.08 11.76 10.90
CA THR A 341 -2.24 11.43 9.75
C THR A 341 -2.74 12.18 8.52
N ARG A 342 -1.94 13.14 8.03
CA ARG A 342 -2.27 13.90 6.83
C ARG A 342 -2.00 13.06 5.58
N LEU A 343 -2.91 13.12 4.62
CA LEU A 343 -2.86 12.37 3.38
C LEU A 343 -2.89 13.31 2.19
N TYR A 344 -2.00 13.07 1.23
CA TYR A 344 -1.72 13.92 0.09
C TYR A 344 -1.27 15.34 0.48
N THR A 345 -0.43 15.93 -0.37
CA THR A 345 -0.07 17.35 -0.22
C THR A 345 -1.10 18.23 -0.89
N ASP A 346 -1.18 19.52 -0.52
CA ASP A 346 -2.07 20.47 -1.21
C ASP A 346 -1.76 20.56 -2.70
N LYS A 347 -0.51 20.32 -3.08
CA LYS A 347 -0.10 20.23 -4.47
C LYS A 347 -0.71 19.00 -5.16
N MET A 348 -0.62 17.82 -4.55
CA MET A 348 -1.22 16.60 -5.10
C MET A 348 -2.74 16.75 -5.25
N LEU A 349 -3.40 17.35 -4.26
CA LEU A 349 -4.84 17.59 -4.30
C LEU A 349 -5.25 18.56 -5.42
N LYS A 350 -4.42 19.57 -5.73
CA LYS A 350 -4.73 20.59 -6.74
C LYS A 350 -4.24 20.26 -8.15
N GLU A 351 -3.09 19.63 -8.27
CA GLU A 351 -2.38 19.41 -9.54
C GLU A 351 -2.40 17.94 -9.97
N GLY A 352 -2.87 17.03 -9.11
CA GLY A 352 -2.94 15.60 -9.35
C GLY A 352 -1.80 14.79 -8.73
N HIS A 353 -2.03 13.49 -8.59
CA HIS A 353 -1.09 12.51 -8.06
C HIS A 353 -0.52 11.59 -9.16
N MET A 354 0.51 10.81 -8.84
CA MET A 354 1.06 9.80 -9.75
C MET A 354 1.07 8.45 -9.06
N TYR A 355 0.81 7.39 -9.83
CA TYR A 355 0.99 6.01 -9.43
C TYR A 355 1.95 5.32 -10.41
N LYS A 356 3.23 5.65 -10.22
CA LYS A 356 4.34 5.36 -11.13
C LYS A 356 4.60 3.87 -11.33
N VAL A 357 4.32 3.04 -10.32
CA VAL A 357 4.52 1.58 -10.39
C VAL A 357 3.67 0.96 -11.50
N VAL A 358 2.47 1.50 -11.73
CA VAL A 358 1.57 1.06 -12.79
C VAL A 358 1.54 2.01 -13.98
N GLY A 359 2.37 3.06 -14.00
CA GLY A 359 2.46 3.98 -15.14
C GLY A 359 1.25 4.92 -15.26
N VAL A 360 0.66 5.35 -14.15
CA VAL A 360 -0.43 6.32 -14.14
C VAL A 360 0.07 7.65 -13.58
N LYS A 361 -0.35 8.77 -14.18
CA LYS A 361 -0.06 10.13 -13.73
C LYS A 361 -1.30 11.01 -13.79
N ASP A 362 -1.15 12.24 -13.29
CA ASP A 362 -2.18 13.29 -13.33
C ASP A 362 -3.52 12.80 -12.75
N ILE A 363 -3.45 11.95 -11.70
CA ILE A 363 -4.62 11.40 -11.02
C ILE A 363 -5.34 12.54 -10.32
N CYS A 364 -6.54 12.86 -10.79
CA CYS A 364 -7.45 13.82 -10.16
C CYS A 364 -7.96 13.26 -8.83
N LEU A 365 -7.86 14.08 -7.79
CA LEU A 365 -8.28 13.71 -6.43
C LEU A 365 -9.56 14.44 -5.99
N ASP A 366 -10.28 15.11 -6.91
CA ASP A 366 -11.50 15.87 -6.59
C ASP A 366 -12.63 15.03 -5.98
N ARG A 367 -12.62 13.71 -6.24
CA ARG A 367 -13.58 12.74 -5.70
C ARG A 367 -13.00 11.85 -4.61
N TRP A 368 -11.70 12.00 -4.31
CA TRP A 368 -11.04 11.25 -3.26
C TRP A 368 -11.28 11.93 -1.91
N GLN A 369 -11.37 11.11 -0.86
CA GLN A 369 -11.49 11.58 0.53
C GLN A 369 -11.25 10.44 1.50
N THR A 370 -11.06 10.80 2.77
CA THR A 370 -11.09 9.84 3.87
C THR A 370 -12.49 9.61 4.38
N VAL A 371 -12.75 8.40 4.89
CA VAL A 371 -14.02 8.03 5.51
C VAL A 371 -13.79 7.63 6.96
N PRO A 372 -14.42 8.32 7.94
CA PRO A 372 -14.47 7.83 9.30
C PRO A 372 -15.20 6.49 9.35
N ILE A 373 -14.49 5.44 9.79
CA ILE A 373 -15.06 4.10 9.95
C ILE A 373 -15.27 3.74 11.43
N ARG A 374 -14.70 4.52 12.34
CA ARG A 374 -14.90 4.43 13.79
C ARG A 374 -14.54 5.75 14.45
N GLY A 375 -15.32 6.15 15.46
CA GLY A 375 -15.06 7.39 16.21
C GLY A 375 -15.24 8.65 15.36
N GLU A 376 -14.45 9.68 15.64
CA GLU A 376 -14.55 11.01 15.03
C GLU A 376 -13.22 11.50 14.44
N ASP A 377 -13.29 12.16 13.29
CA ASP A 377 -12.16 12.96 12.79
C ASP A 377 -12.09 14.30 13.53
N ARG A 378 -11.32 14.36 14.61
CA ARG A 378 -11.18 15.60 15.41
C ARG A 378 -10.18 16.59 14.83
N PHE A 379 -9.32 16.16 13.90
CA PHE A 379 -8.25 17.00 13.36
C PHE A 379 -8.69 17.73 12.09
N GLY A 380 -9.58 17.14 11.29
CA GLY A 380 -10.11 17.78 10.09
C GLY A 380 -9.03 18.11 9.05
N CYS A 381 -7.90 17.39 9.07
CA CYS A 381 -6.76 17.66 8.21
C CYS A 381 -6.86 16.97 6.84
N ASN A 382 -7.88 16.14 6.63
CA ASN A 382 -8.15 15.40 5.40
C ASN A 382 -9.56 15.75 4.84
N GLN A 383 -9.76 15.58 3.54
CA GLN A 383 -11.07 15.79 2.88
C GLN A 383 -12.10 14.75 3.34
N ARG A 384 -13.40 15.12 3.41
CA ARG A 384 -14.51 14.29 3.93
C ARG A 384 -15.66 14.11 2.94
N LEU A 385 -16.27 12.92 2.97
CA LEU A 385 -17.58 12.64 2.32
C LEU A 385 -18.66 13.55 2.90
N LYS A 386 -19.42 14.19 2.01
CA LYS A 386 -20.79 14.60 2.33
C LYS A 386 -21.67 13.37 2.15
N ASP A 387 -22.11 12.80 3.26
CA ASP A 387 -23.15 11.75 3.42
C ASP A 387 -23.32 10.78 2.25
N VAL A 388 -22.62 9.64 2.29
CA VAL A 388 -22.99 8.45 1.51
C VAL A 388 -24.29 7.90 2.10
N PRO A 389 -25.32 7.59 1.29
CA PRO A 389 -26.51 6.92 1.79
C PRO A 389 -26.12 5.63 2.51
N ALA A 390 -26.57 5.44 3.74
CA ALA A 390 -26.34 4.20 4.47
C ALA A 390 -26.90 3.03 3.64
N GLY A 391 -26.04 2.07 3.30
CA GLY A 391 -26.46 0.80 2.71
C GLY A 391 -27.19 -0.06 3.74
N GLU A 392 -27.88 -1.10 3.27
CA GLU A 392 -28.48 -2.11 4.15
C GLU A 392 -27.38 -2.72 5.03
N SER A 393 -27.55 -2.61 6.35
CA SER A 393 -26.57 -3.04 7.34
C SER A 393 -26.24 -4.52 7.16
N ILE A 394 -24.96 -4.85 6.93
CA ILE A 394 -24.46 -6.22 7.01
C ILE A 394 -24.65 -6.68 8.46
N GLU A 395 -25.57 -7.63 8.70
CA GLU A 395 -25.87 -8.10 10.05
C GLU A 395 -24.61 -8.70 10.70
N PRO A 396 -24.26 -8.31 11.94
CA PRO A 396 -23.14 -8.89 12.64
C PRO A 396 -23.41 -10.38 12.91
N VAL A 397 -22.47 -11.24 12.54
CA VAL A 397 -22.50 -12.66 12.91
C VAL A 397 -22.47 -12.75 14.44
N LYS A 398 -23.50 -13.36 15.03
CA LYS A 398 -23.46 -13.77 16.44
C LYS A 398 -22.33 -14.81 16.60
N VAL A 399 -21.24 -14.41 17.26
CA VAL A 399 -20.16 -15.31 17.69
C VAL A 399 -20.34 -15.63 19.16
#